data_AF-A0A166MLV1-F1
#
_entry.id   AF-A0A166MLV1-F1
#
_cell.length_a   1.000
_cell.length_b   1.000
_cell.length_c   1.000
_cell.angle_alpha   90.00
_cell.angle_beta   90.00
_cell.angle_gamma   90.00
#
_symmetry.space_group_name_H-M   'P 1'
#
loop_
_entity.id
_entity.type
_entity.pdbx_description
1 polymer ?
#
loop_
_entity_poly.entity_id
_entity_poly.type
_entity_poly.pdbx_seq_one_letter_code
_entity_poly.pdbx_strand_id
1 'polypeptide(L)'
;MSTISTDEFNQLKDSVADLEKGMAGINTSLQALLARSPAQSSSASPATSSTTSATTTTTPQAATATAAQHVIAPRVVDLWAVPGSNANIPAQPAAPAAIHLAPGILPGAAATQTPYAGKSAPVRFPDIEQPVLQSALAHTLDFKDLIKLNPDYYSSSSSDNSVTVVNGQHTVTIAGVSSSTNTKPTKHFPNINALVGSFLVYFDILFFNLGLDLHDFESTWTLMHGGQLFTRHLLRLSESYSFSAILKYAQRFYNYRRSEMTMNIFTGWWFPDTSLMQELALPPRTFQAPSSRQANSTSTPNTGNSGAFVPRHETICRNFQLGTCPDPCKYGRKHVSAPASSSSTPTTPATK
;
A
#
# COMPACT_ATOMS: atom_id res chain seq x y z
N MET A 1 44.86 4.98 -8.94
CA MET A 1 44.05 4.64 -10.12
C MET A 1 44.37 3.20 -10.47
N SER A 2 43.52 2.25 -10.10
CA SER A 2 43.72 0.83 -10.40
C SER A 2 43.14 0.57 -11.78
N THR A 3 43.99 0.21 -12.75
CA THR A 3 43.56 -0.21 -14.09
C THR A 3 43.07 -1.64 -13.99
N ILE A 4 41.79 -1.85 -14.29
CA ILE A 4 41.19 -3.18 -14.43
C ILE A 4 41.95 -3.93 -15.52
N SER A 5 42.41 -5.15 -15.21
CA SER A 5 43.14 -5.97 -16.17
C SER A 5 42.23 -6.37 -17.32
N THR A 6 42.76 -6.41 -18.54
CA THR A 6 42.01 -6.86 -19.74
C THR A 6 41.42 -8.27 -19.55
N ASP A 7 42.06 -9.09 -18.71
CA ASP A 7 41.59 -10.43 -18.38
C ASP A 7 40.30 -10.43 -17.53
N GLU A 8 40.16 -9.51 -16.57
CA GLU A 8 38.94 -9.39 -15.76
C GLU A 8 37.75 -8.95 -16.63
N PHE A 9 38.00 -8.10 -17.62
CA PHE A 9 36.96 -7.65 -18.55
C PHE A 9 36.47 -8.77 -19.47
N ASN A 10 37.38 -9.65 -19.92
CA ASN A 10 37.02 -10.81 -20.73
C ASN A 10 36.25 -11.86 -19.90
N GLN A 11 36.66 -12.10 -18.65
CA GLN A 11 35.95 -13.00 -17.75
C GLN A 11 34.51 -12.51 -17.43
N LEU A 12 34.33 -11.19 -17.35
CA LEU A 12 32.99 -10.60 -17.19
C LEU A 12 32.11 -10.85 -18.41
N LYS A 13 32.66 -10.76 -19.62
CA LYS A 13 31.91 -11.01 -20.86
C LYS A 13 31.44 -12.46 -20.96
N ASP A 14 32.29 -13.41 -20.63
CA ASP A 14 31.94 -14.83 -20.66
C ASP A 14 30.84 -15.14 -19.62
N SER A 15 30.94 -14.54 -18.43
CA SER A 15 29.92 -14.68 -17.37
C SER A 15 28.55 -14.11 -17.80
N VAL A 16 28.52 -13.01 -18.56
CA VAL A 16 27.28 -12.44 -19.09
C VAL A 16 26.67 -13.33 -20.17
N ALA A 17 27.49 -13.90 -21.06
CA ALA A 17 27.04 -14.81 -22.11
C ALA A 17 26.41 -16.10 -21.55
N ASP A 18 26.99 -16.67 -20.48
CA ASP A 18 26.43 -17.83 -19.80
C ASP A 18 25.10 -17.50 -19.09
N LEU A 19 24.97 -16.28 -18.55
CA LEU A 19 23.73 -15.82 -17.94
C LEU A 19 22.59 -15.67 -18.97
N GLU A 20 22.88 -15.10 -20.15
CA GLU A 20 21.92 -15.00 -21.25
C GLU A 20 21.45 -16.37 -21.72
N LYS A 21 22.37 -17.34 -21.81
CA LYS A 21 22.04 -18.72 -22.18
C LYS A 21 21.16 -19.41 -21.14
N GLY A 22 21.40 -19.15 -19.85
CA GLY A 22 20.56 -19.62 -18.75
C GLY A 22 19.14 -19.06 -18.79
N MET A 23 18.98 -17.76 -19.05
CA MET A 23 17.66 -17.10 -19.14
C MET A 23 16.82 -17.62 -20.32
N ALA A 24 17.44 -17.91 -21.47
CA ALA A 24 16.74 -18.47 -22.62
C ALA A 24 16.14 -19.87 -22.33
N GLY A 25 16.83 -20.69 -21.55
CA GLY A 25 16.34 -22.01 -21.13
C GLY A 25 15.08 -21.93 -20.27
N ILE A 26 15.02 -20.97 -19.33
CA ILE A 26 13.87 -20.77 -18.44
C ILE A 26 12.60 -20.42 -19.23
N ASN A 27 12.72 -19.54 -20.23
CA ASN A 27 11.57 -19.14 -21.05
C ASN A 27 11.00 -20.32 -21.87
N THR A 28 11.89 -21.20 -22.34
CA THR A 28 11.51 -22.41 -23.08
C THR A 28 10.79 -23.41 -22.18
N SER A 29 11.25 -23.59 -20.93
CA SER A 29 10.55 -24.42 -19.94
C SER A 29 9.17 -23.88 -19.57
N LEU A 30 9.01 -22.55 -19.48
CA LEU A 30 7.73 -21.90 -19.19
C LEU A 30 6.72 -22.08 -20.32
N GLN A 31 7.15 -21.94 -21.58
CA GLN A 31 6.29 -22.21 -22.74
C GLN A 31 5.90 -23.69 -22.84
N ALA A 32 6.81 -24.62 -22.53
CA ALA A 32 6.52 -26.05 -22.51
C ALA A 32 5.48 -26.42 -21.43
N LEU A 33 5.49 -25.74 -20.29
CA LEU A 33 4.49 -25.90 -19.23
C LEU A 33 3.12 -25.35 -19.64
N LEU A 34 3.08 -24.19 -20.28
CA LEU A 34 1.84 -23.58 -20.79
C LEU A 34 1.18 -24.42 -21.89
N ALA A 35 1.98 -25.06 -22.76
CA ALA A 35 1.48 -25.95 -23.80
C ALA A 35 0.89 -27.27 -23.25
N ARG A 36 1.15 -27.62 -21.99
CA ARG A 36 0.74 -28.90 -21.38
C ARG A 36 -0.57 -28.82 -20.58
N SER A 37 -1.29 -27.69 -20.60
CA SER A 37 -2.61 -27.59 -19.97
C SER A 37 -3.74 -27.99 -20.92
N PRO A 38 -4.38 -29.16 -20.77
CA PRO A 38 -5.58 -29.50 -21.53
C PRO A 38 -6.78 -28.66 -21.06
N ALA A 39 -7.50 -28.09 -22.01
CA ALA A 39 -8.77 -27.41 -21.81
C ALA A 39 -9.83 -28.38 -21.26
N GLN A 40 -10.33 -28.11 -20.05
CA GLN A 40 -11.50 -28.82 -19.51
C GLN A 40 -12.77 -28.14 -20.01
N SER A 41 -13.43 -28.82 -20.94
CA SER A 41 -14.76 -28.52 -21.46
C SER A 41 -15.82 -28.76 -20.40
N SER A 42 -16.71 -27.79 -20.28
CA SER A 42 -17.97 -27.78 -19.55
C SER A 42 -18.93 -28.92 -19.91
N SER A 43 -19.65 -29.45 -18.91
CA SER A 43 -20.95 -30.11 -19.12
C SER A 43 -21.96 -29.66 -18.07
N ALA A 44 -23.11 -29.22 -18.58
CA ALA A 44 -24.29 -28.83 -17.83
C ALA A 44 -25.09 -30.07 -17.40
N SER A 45 -25.89 -29.95 -16.34
CA SER A 45 -27.01 -30.86 -16.08
C SER A 45 -28.14 -30.20 -15.29
N PRO A 46 -29.37 -30.73 -15.43
CA PRO A 46 -30.61 -29.95 -15.38
C PRO A 46 -31.36 -30.05 -14.05
N ALA A 47 -32.37 -29.19 -13.93
CA ALA A 47 -33.34 -29.14 -12.85
C ALA A 47 -34.39 -30.27 -12.95
N THR A 48 -34.79 -30.82 -11.80
CA THR A 48 -36.07 -31.51 -11.64
C THR A 48 -36.66 -31.17 -10.27
N SER A 49 -37.89 -30.71 -10.31
CA SER A 49 -38.78 -30.41 -9.18
C SER A 49 -39.68 -31.61 -8.86
N SER A 50 -39.93 -31.88 -7.58
CA SER A 50 -41.20 -32.44 -7.11
C SER A 50 -41.39 -32.27 -5.59
N THR A 51 -42.66 -32.30 -5.21
CA THR A 51 -43.31 -31.76 -4.01
C THR A 51 -43.80 -32.91 -3.10
N THR A 52 -44.30 -32.54 -1.92
CA THR A 52 -45.32 -33.19 -1.04
C THR A 52 -44.88 -34.07 0.15
N SER A 53 -44.96 -33.45 1.34
CA SER A 53 -45.72 -33.77 2.57
C SER A 53 -45.71 -35.15 3.29
N ALA A 54 -45.48 -35.03 4.61
CA ALA A 54 -46.24 -35.59 5.76
C ALA A 54 -45.86 -36.95 6.43
N THR A 55 -45.46 -36.81 7.71
CA THR A 55 -45.98 -37.51 8.93
C THR A 55 -45.40 -38.87 9.41
N THR A 56 -44.70 -38.78 10.57
CA THR A 56 -44.48 -39.71 11.73
C THR A 56 -44.31 -41.23 11.56
N THR A 57 -43.27 -41.84 12.17
CA THR A 57 -43.27 -42.53 13.52
C THR A 57 -42.10 -43.56 13.64
N THR A 58 -41.37 -43.53 14.77
CA THR A 58 -40.73 -44.63 15.57
C THR A 58 -39.70 -45.65 15.04
N THR A 59 -38.47 -45.54 15.59
CA THR A 59 -37.57 -46.56 16.25
C THR A 59 -36.91 -47.73 15.45
N PRO A 60 -35.86 -48.41 15.98
CA PRO A 60 -34.48 -48.27 15.50
C PRO A 60 -33.89 -49.56 14.91
N GLN A 61 -32.95 -49.48 13.96
CA GLN A 61 -32.05 -50.62 13.69
C GLN A 61 -30.72 -50.28 13.01
N ALA A 62 -29.69 -50.84 13.63
CA ALA A 62 -28.33 -51.22 13.22
C ALA A 62 -27.78 -50.89 11.81
N ALA A 63 -26.56 -50.34 11.86
CA ALA A 63 -25.35 -50.75 11.13
C ALA A 63 -25.39 -50.88 9.59
N THR A 64 -24.77 -49.90 8.92
CA THR A 64 -23.93 -50.17 7.75
C THR A 64 -22.83 -49.12 7.62
N ALA A 65 -21.57 -49.59 7.57
CA ALA A 65 -20.43 -48.78 7.20
C ALA A 65 -20.53 -48.39 5.71
N THR A 66 -20.42 -47.11 5.39
CA THR A 66 -20.32 -46.63 4.00
C THR A 66 -18.97 -45.98 3.81
N ALA A 67 -18.17 -46.56 2.93
CA ALA A 67 -16.87 -46.06 2.50
C ALA A 67 -17.04 -44.71 1.79
N ALA A 68 -16.43 -43.66 2.34
CA ALA A 68 -16.35 -42.36 1.70
C ALA A 68 -15.27 -42.39 0.60
N GLN A 69 -15.70 -42.26 -0.66
CA GLN A 69 -14.82 -41.97 -1.78
C GLN A 69 -14.28 -40.55 -1.65
N HIS A 70 -12.95 -40.45 -1.55
CA HIS A 70 -12.22 -39.19 -1.49
C HIS A 70 -12.10 -38.63 -2.92
N VAL A 71 -13.00 -37.72 -3.30
CA VAL A 71 -12.89 -36.96 -4.56
C VAL A 71 -11.95 -35.78 -4.31
N ILE A 72 -10.73 -35.86 -4.85
CA ILE A 72 -9.76 -34.77 -4.85
C ILE A 72 -10.14 -33.80 -5.96
N ALA A 73 -10.87 -32.74 -5.61
CA ALA A 73 -11.07 -31.59 -6.47
C ALA A 73 -9.86 -30.63 -6.36
N PRO A 74 -9.43 -29.96 -7.45
CA PRO A 74 -8.37 -28.96 -7.38
C PRO A 74 -8.84 -27.75 -6.57
N ARG A 75 -8.34 -27.62 -5.33
CA ARG A 75 -8.56 -26.44 -4.49
C ARG A 75 -7.73 -25.28 -5.01
N VAL A 76 -8.38 -24.22 -5.48
CA VAL A 76 -7.80 -22.88 -5.43
C VAL A 76 -7.75 -22.51 -3.94
N VAL A 77 -6.56 -22.52 -3.36
CA VAL A 77 -6.36 -22.14 -1.96
C VAL A 77 -6.53 -20.64 -1.88
N ASP A 78 -7.66 -20.18 -1.36
CA ASP A 78 -7.77 -18.81 -0.89
C ASP A 78 -6.90 -18.71 0.38
N LEU A 79 -5.68 -18.17 0.22
CA LEU A 79 -4.69 -18.02 1.31
C LEU A 79 -5.21 -17.16 2.47
N TRP A 80 -6.40 -16.56 2.33
CA TRP A 80 -7.01 -15.67 3.31
C TRP A 80 -8.30 -16.23 3.93
N ALA A 81 -8.66 -17.48 3.62
CA ALA A 81 -9.80 -18.12 4.26
C ALA A 81 -9.51 -18.31 5.76
N VAL A 82 -10.30 -17.63 6.59
CA VAL A 82 -10.25 -17.70 8.06
C VAL A 82 -10.49 -19.16 8.49
N PRO A 83 -9.59 -19.80 9.28
CA PRO A 83 -9.92 -21.06 9.92
C PRO A 83 -11.05 -20.80 10.93
N GLY A 84 -12.20 -21.41 10.70
CA GLY A 84 -13.39 -21.25 11.53
C GLY A 84 -13.10 -21.62 12.99
N SER A 85 -13.49 -20.71 13.88
CA SER A 85 -13.43 -20.86 15.34
C SER A 85 -14.34 -22.00 15.82
N ASN A 86 -13.81 -23.22 15.87
CA ASN A 86 -14.40 -24.31 16.64
C ASN A 86 -13.69 -24.40 17.99
N ALA A 87 -14.17 -23.60 18.95
CA ALA A 87 -13.83 -23.72 20.36
C ALA A 87 -14.68 -24.83 20.99
N ASN A 88 -14.14 -26.05 21.09
CA ASN A 88 -14.35 -26.94 22.25
C ASN A 88 -13.38 -28.12 22.17
N ILE A 89 -12.22 -28.03 22.83
CA ILE A 89 -11.37 -29.19 23.11
C ILE A 89 -11.22 -29.25 24.64
N PRO A 90 -11.65 -30.34 25.31
CA PRO A 90 -11.46 -30.48 26.75
C PRO A 90 -9.97 -30.56 27.08
N ALA A 91 -9.59 -29.85 28.16
CA ALA A 91 -8.23 -29.79 28.67
C ALA A 91 -7.73 -31.19 29.05
N GLN A 92 -6.71 -31.65 28.33
CA GLN A 92 -5.94 -32.84 28.68
C GLN A 92 -4.70 -32.40 29.48
N PRO A 93 -4.43 -32.96 30.67
CA PRO A 93 -3.23 -32.64 31.43
C PRO A 93 -1.99 -33.16 30.70
N ALA A 94 -1.10 -32.25 30.30
CA ALA A 94 0.17 -32.57 29.68
C ALA A 94 1.15 -33.10 30.74
N ALA A 95 1.48 -34.38 30.67
CA ALA A 95 2.68 -34.91 31.31
C ALA A 95 3.92 -34.43 30.55
N PRO A 96 5.06 -34.17 31.22
CA PRO A 96 6.30 -33.80 30.55
C PRO A 96 6.84 -35.00 29.78
N ALA A 97 6.53 -35.08 28.49
CA ALA A 97 7.20 -36.00 27.59
C ALA A 97 8.62 -35.48 27.36
N ALA A 98 9.59 -36.12 27.99
CA ALA A 98 11.00 -35.95 27.66
C ALA A 98 11.19 -36.35 26.18
N ILE A 99 11.38 -35.35 25.32
CA ILE A 99 11.77 -35.56 23.93
C ILE A 99 13.21 -36.10 23.97
N HIS A 100 13.34 -37.42 23.95
CA HIS A 100 14.60 -38.09 23.64
C HIS A 100 14.90 -37.81 22.16
N LEU A 101 15.60 -36.71 21.88
CA LEU A 101 16.28 -36.54 20.61
C LEU A 101 17.32 -37.65 20.51
N ALA A 102 17.08 -38.59 19.61
CA ALA A 102 18.07 -39.59 19.22
C ALA A 102 19.36 -38.86 18.77
N PRO A 103 20.56 -39.32 19.16
CA PRO A 103 21.82 -38.77 18.68
C PRO A 103 22.02 -39.22 17.23
N GLY A 104 21.29 -38.57 16.31
CA GLY A 104 21.48 -38.69 14.88
C GLY A 104 22.73 -37.92 14.50
N ILE A 105 23.79 -38.65 14.17
CA ILE A 105 24.98 -38.16 13.48
C ILE A 105 24.52 -37.65 12.11
N LEU A 106 24.11 -36.39 12.01
CA LEU A 106 24.00 -35.70 10.74
C LEU A 106 25.43 -35.39 10.28
N PRO A 107 25.87 -35.86 9.10
CA PRO A 107 27.18 -35.51 8.57
C PRO A 107 27.21 -33.99 8.45
N GLY A 108 28.24 -33.38 9.03
CA GLY A 108 28.38 -31.94 9.16
C GLY A 108 28.11 -31.22 7.84
N ALA A 109 26.89 -30.69 7.71
CA ALA A 109 26.66 -29.57 6.82
C ALA A 109 27.57 -28.48 7.39
N ALA A 110 28.68 -28.23 6.70
CA ALA A 110 29.54 -27.10 6.99
C ALA A 110 28.60 -25.90 7.08
N ALA A 111 28.39 -25.41 8.30
CA ALA A 111 27.61 -24.22 8.53
C ALA A 111 28.32 -23.15 7.71
N THR A 112 27.76 -22.82 6.56
CA THR A 112 28.18 -21.71 5.74
C THR A 112 27.94 -20.51 6.63
N GLN A 113 28.98 -20.16 7.40
CA GLN A 113 28.99 -18.99 8.25
C GLN A 113 28.72 -17.85 7.31
N THR A 114 27.49 -17.34 7.34
CA THR A 114 27.18 -16.12 6.63
C THR A 114 28.20 -15.10 7.14
N PRO A 115 28.93 -14.39 6.26
CA PRO A 115 30.03 -13.50 6.67
C PRO A 115 29.56 -12.31 7.54
N TYR A 116 28.28 -12.30 7.91
CA TYR A 116 27.61 -11.30 8.72
C TYR A 116 26.97 -11.87 10.00
N ALA A 117 27.07 -13.19 10.25
CA ALA A 117 26.64 -13.77 11.51
C ALA A 117 27.45 -13.15 12.66
N GLY A 118 26.75 -12.61 13.67
CA GLY A 118 27.37 -11.97 14.84
C GLY A 118 27.85 -10.53 14.66
N LYS A 119 27.65 -9.89 13.49
CA LYS A 119 27.92 -8.46 13.31
C LYS A 119 26.80 -7.62 13.92
N SER A 120 27.10 -6.41 14.37
CA SER A 120 26.09 -5.48 14.88
C SER A 120 25.23 -4.93 13.73
N ALA A 121 23.98 -4.57 14.00
CA ALA A 121 23.05 -4.02 13.00
C ALA A 121 23.62 -2.81 12.22
N PRO A 122 24.36 -1.86 12.84
CA PRO A 122 24.95 -0.74 12.10
C PRO A 122 25.93 -1.16 10.99
N VAL A 123 26.62 -2.30 11.15
CA VAL A 123 27.55 -2.81 10.12
C VAL A 123 26.80 -3.39 8.93
N ARG A 124 25.59 -3.92 9.16
CA ARG A 124 24.74 -4.51 8.11
C ARG A 124 23.94 -3.46 7.36
N PHE A 125 23.59 -2.36 8.03
CA PHE A 125 22.79 -1.27 7.48
C PHE A 125 23.53 0.07 7.59
N PRO A 126 24.68 0.24 6.90
CA PRO A 126 25.51 1.44 7.02
C PRO A 126 24.82 2.70 6.48
N ASP A 127 23.90 2.54 5.53
CA ASP A 127 23.19 3.66 4.89
C ASP A 127 22.03 4.20 5.73
N ILE A 128 21.70 3.53 6.85
CA ILE A 128 20.59 3.90 7.72
C ILE A 128 21.14 4.64 8.95
N GLU A 129 20.60 5.83 9.22
CA GLU A 129 20.93 6.58 10.42
C GLU A 129 20.77 5.73 11.69
N GLN A 130 21.82 5.66 12.50
CA GLN A 130 21.84 4.90 13.75
C GLN A 130 20.62 5.16 14.68
N PRO A 131 20.14 6.40 14.91
CA PRO A 131 18.94 6.61 15.74
C PRO A 131 17.67 6.01 15.13
N VAL A 132 17.54 5.99 13.80
CA VAL A 132 16.39 5.40 13.10
C VAL A 132 16.44 3.87 13.23
N LEU A 133 17.62 3.29 13.05
CA LEU A 133 17.85 1.86 13.23
C LEU A 133 17.51 1.41 14.66
N GLN A 134 18.00 2.13 15.67
CA GLN A 134 17.69 1.82 17.07
C GLN A 134 16.19 1.96 17.38
N SER A 135 15.51 2.96 16.80
CA SER A 135 14.07 3.12 16.95
C SER A 135 13.27 1.98 16.30
N ALA A 136 13.74 1.44 15.17
CA ALA A 136 13.14 0.28 14.52
C ALA A 136 13.26 -0.97 15.41
N LEU A 137 14.47 -1.23 15.93
CA LEU A 137 14.76 -2.35 16.83
C LEU A 137 13.96 -2.28 18.14
N ALA A 138 13.77 -1.07 18.68
CA ALA A 138 12.97 -0.84 19.87
C ALA A 138 11.45 -0.79 19.60
N HIS A 139 11.00 -1.04 18.37
CA HIS A 139 9.59 -0.91 17.95
C HIS A 139 8.97 0.46 18.29
N THR A 140 9.77 1.53 18.30
CA THR A 140 9.32 2.91 18.58
C THR A 140 9.33 3.80 17.33
N LEU A 141 9.83 3.30 16.20
CA LEU A 141 9.89 4.04 14.93
C LEU A 141 8.49 4.50 14.50
N ASP A 142 8.33 5.79 14.22
CA ASP A 142 7.08 6.34 13.72
C ASP A 142 6.85 5.97 12.24
N PHE A 143 5.58 5.81 11.85
CA PHE A 143 5.22 5.49 10.46
C PHE A 143 5.78 6.49 9.44
N LYS A 144 5.83 7.79 9.78
CA LYS A 144 6.37 8.84 8.92
C LYS A 144 7.89 8.71 8.69
N ASP A 145 8.60 8.09 9.64
CA ASP A 145 10.05 7.94 9.65
C ASP A 145 10.48 6.63 8.99
N LEU A 146 9.56 5.70 8.70
CA LEU A 146 9.84 4.49 7.91
C LEU A 146 10.50 4.81 6.57
N ILE A 147 10.15 5.93 5.92
CA ILE A 147 10.78 6.33 4.65
C ILE A 147 12.30 6.47 4.74
N LYS A 148 12.84 6.82 5.93
CA LYS A 148 14.28 6.97 6.16
C LYS A 148 15.03 5.64 6.12
N LEU A 149 14.31 4.52 6.16
CA LEU A 149 14.88 3.18 5.98
C LEU A 149 15.08 2.84 4.50
N ASN A 150 14.41 3.55 3.59
CA ASN A 150 14.53 3.26 2.17
C ASN A 150 15.85 3.81 1.62
N PRO A 151 16.71 3.00 0.98
CA PRO A 151 17.98 3.46 0.39
C PRO A 151 17.79 4.60 -0.63
N ASP A 152 16.68 4.59 -1.36
CA ASP A 152 16.38 5.59 -2.38
C ASP A 152 16.07 6.98 -1.79
N TYR A 153 15.74 7.03 -0.50
CA TYR A 153 15.45 8.27 0.21
C TYR A 153 16.65 9.22 0.21
N TYR A 154 17.84 8.71 0.56
CA TYR A 154 19.05 9.51 0.62
C TYR A 154 19.54 9.90 -0.78
N SER A 155 19.46 8.97 -1.75
CA SER A 155 19.79 9.22 -3.15
C SER A 155 18.95 10.35 -3.76
N SER A 156 17.66 10.42 -3.38
CA SER A 156 16.75 11.46 -3.88
C SER A 156 16.91 12.79 -3.12
N SER A 157 17.23 12.75 -1.83
CA SER A 157 17.45 13.97 -1.02
C SER A 157 18.74 14.72 -1.38
N SER A 158 19.71 14.04 -1.98
CA SER A 158 21.02 14.62 -2.31
C SER A 158 21.03 15.36 -3.66
N SER A 159 20.03 15.16 -4.53
CA SER A 159 19.98 15.77 -5.86
C SER A 159 19.52 17.24 -5.86
N ASP A 160 18.98 17.74 -4.74
CA ASP A 160 18.60 19.15 -4.59
C ASP A 160 19.67 19.98 -3.85
N ASN A 161 20.88 19.42 -3.69
CA ASN A 161 22.07 20.20 -3.43
C ASN A 161 22.52 20.87 -4.74
N SER A 162 21.69 21.77 -5.27
CA SER A 162 22.14 22.64 -6.35
C SER A 162 23.17 23.61 -5.77
N VAL A 163 24.45 23.33 -6.03
CA VAL A 163 25.55 24.25 -5.73
C VAL A 163 25.38 25.44 -6.69
N THR A 164 24.63 26.45 -6.25
CA THR A 164 24.50 27.70 -6.98
C THR A 164 25.70 28.57 -6.66
N VAL A 165 26.62 28.67 -7.62
CA VAL A 165 27.75 29.60 -7.54
C VAL A 165 27.25 30.99 -7.92
N VAL A 166 27.03 31.86 -6.93
CA VAL A 166 26.66 33.27 -7.15
C VAL A 166 27.90 34.12 -6.90
N ASN A 167 28.36 34.87 -7.91
CA ASN A 167 29.50 35.81 -7.83
C ASN A 167 30.84 35.21 -7.32
N GLY A 168 31.20 33.98 -7.72
CA GLY A 168 32.47 33.36 -7.33
C GLY A 168 32.56 32.97 -5.85
N GLN A 169 31.48 33.16 -5.08
CA GLN A 169 31.32 32.63 -3.75
C GLN A 169 30.45 31.37 -3.83
N HIS A 170 31.01 30.24 -3.41
CA HIS A 170 30.29 28.97 -3.33
C HIS A 170 29.32 29.02 -2.13
N THR A 171 28.10 29.48 -2.36
CA THR A 171 27.00 29.35 -1.39
C THR A 171 26.32 28.01 -1.58
N VAL A 172 26.69 27.03 -0.76
CA VAL A 172 25.98 25.74 -0.69
C VAL A 172 24.67 25.97 0.04
N THR A 173 23.60 26.20 -0.72
CA THR A 173 22.25 26.27 -0.15
C THR A 173 21.73 24.84 -0.06
N ILE A 174 22.02 24.17 1.06
CA ILE A 174 21.39 22.88 1.36
C ILE A 174 19.92 23.20 1.61
N ALA A 175 19.06 22.90 0.65
CA ALA A 175 17.61 22.93 0.85
C ALA A 175 17.26 21.82 1.83
N GLY A 176 17.50 22.09 3.11
CA GLY A 176 17.29 21.16 4.19
C GLY A 176 15.87 20.64 4.13
N VAL A 177 15.76 19.32 4.01
CA VAL A 177 14.53 18.55 4.22
C VAL A 177 13.99 18.98 5.58
N SER A 178 13.10 19.97 5.54
CA SER A 178 12.61 20.63 6.73
C SER A 178 11.80 19.61 7.49
N SER A 179 12.29 19.24 8.66
CA SER A 179 11.63 18.41 9.67
C SER A 179 10.31 19.08 10.04
N SER A 180 9.29 18.82 9.22
CA SER A 180 7.97 19.44 9.30
C SER A 180 7.11 18.57 10.21
N THR A 181 7.06 18.95 11.47
CA THR A 181 6.07 18.49 12.44
C THR A 181 4.66 18.66 11.86
N ASN A 182 3.89 17.55 11.78
CA ASN A 182 2.46 17.48 11.41
C ASN A 182 2.05 17.74 9.95
N THR A 183 2.79 17.23 8.96
CA THR A 183 2.26 17.08 7.59
C THR A 183 1.56 15.74 7.38
N LYS A 184 0.48 15.74 6.60
CA LYS A 184 -0.29 14.56 6.21
C LYS A 184 0.64 13.42 5.75
N PRO A 185 0.35 12.13 6.06
CA PRO A 185 1.20 10.98 5.75
C PRO A 185 1.54 10.85 4.26
N THR A 186 0.70 11.39 3.38
CA THR A 186 0.91 11.45 1.93
C THR A 186 2.11 12.29 1.49
N LYS A 187 2.70 13.10 2.36
CA LYS A 187 3.91 13.87 2.03
C LYS A 187 5.19 13.04 2.17
N HIS A 188 5.17 12.00 3.02
CA HIS A 188 6.38 11.25 3.37
C HIS A 188 6.72 10.15 2.36
N PHE A 189 5.71 9.55 1.73
CA PHE A 189 5.90 8.51 0.73
C PHE A 189 5.46 9.03 -0.64
N PRO A 190 6.37 9.12 -1.63
CA PRO A 190 6.01 9.65 -2.96
C PRO A 190 5.16 8.67 -3.79
N ASN A 191 5.36 7.37 -3.60
CA ASN A 191 4.67 6.32 -4.36
C ASN A 191 4.62 4.99 -3.58
N ILE A 192 3.92 3.99 -4.13
CA ILE A 192 3.76 2.67 -3.52
C ILE A 192 5.09 1.92 -3.35
N ASN A 193 6.02 2.07 -4.30
CA ASN A 193 7.33 1.40 -4.23
C ASN A 193 8.16 1.93 -3.07
N ALA A 194 8.13 3.24 -2.82
CA ALA A 194 8.81 3.85 -1.67
C ALA A 194 8.26 3.31 -0.35
N LEU A 195 6.93 3.14 -0.24
CA LEU A 195 6.28 2.56 0.93
C LEU A 195 6.67 1.08 1.13
N VAL A 196 6.54 0.27 0.07
CA VAL A 196 6.87 -1.16 0.13
C VAL A 196 8.34 -1.38 0.42
N GLY A 197 9.24 -0.63 -0.23
CA GLY A 197 10.68 -0.69 0.01
C GLY A 197 11.04 -0.36 1.47
N SER A 198 10.40 0.65 2.04
CA SER A 198 10.58 1.00 3.46
C SER A 198 10.16 -0.14 4.40
N PHE A 199 9.05 -0.83 4.09
CA PHE A 199 8.61 -1.99 4.87
C PHE A 199 9.53 -3.20 4.71
N LEU A 200 10.04 -3.47 3.51
CA LEU A 200 10.98 -4.56 3.29
C LEU A 200 12.23 -4.38 4.14
N VAL A 201 12.84 -3.19 4.12
CA VAL A 201 14.01 -2.90 4.96
C VAL A 201 13.66 -2.95 6.45
N TYR A 202 12.49 -2.46 6.85
CA TYR A 202 12.01 -2.57 8.23
C TYR A 202 11.94 -4.03 8.69
N PHE A 203 11.35 -4.93 7.90
CA PHE A 203 11.28 -6.36 8.24
C PHE A 203 12.65 -7.02 8.22
N ASP A 204 13.53 -6.65 7.30
CA ASP A 204 14.90 -7.18 7.25
C ASP A 204 15.70 -6.82 8.51
N ILE A 205 15.54 -5.59 9.02
CA ILE A 205 16.15 -5.15 10.29
C ILE A 205 15.63 -5.99 11.45
N LEU A 206 14.30 -6.17 11.54
CA LEU A 206 13.70 -6.93 12.62
C LEU A 206 14.04 -8.43 12.56
N PHE A 207 13.99 -9.02 11.37
CA PHE A 207 14.37 -10.41 11.12
C PHE A 207 15.83 -10.65 11.49
N PHE A 208 16.72 -9.71 11.13
CA PHE A 208 18.11 -9.79 11.53
C PHE A 208 18.27 -9.79 13.05
N ASN A 209 17.57 -8.90 13.75
CA ASN A 209 17.65 -8.80 15.20
C ASN A 209 17.12 -10.04 15.91
N LEU A 210 15.93 -10.52 15.52
CA LEU A 210 15.33 -11.73 16.10
C LEU A 210 16.15 -12.98 15.78
N GLY A 211 16.78 -13.04 14.61
CA GLY A 211 17.64 -14.16 14.23
C GLY A 211 18.93 -14.27 15.04
N LEU A 212 19.35 -13.22 15.75
CA LEU A 212 20.48 -13.29 16.70
C LEU A 212 20.07 -14.01 17.99
N ASP A 213 18.81 -13.90 18.39
CA ASP A 213 18.25 -14.58 19.54
C ASP A 213 17.88 -16.01 19.15
N LEU A 214 18.83 -16.94 19.32
CA LEU A 214 18.73 -18.37 18.96
C LEU A 214 17.52 -19.13 19.54
N HIS A 215 16.72 -18.49 20.39
CA HIS A 215 15.63 -19.11 21.13
C HIS A 215 14.24 -18.89 20.52
N ASP A 216 14.07 -18.02 19.52
CA ASP A 216 12.73 -17.71 18.99
C ASP A 216 12.63 -17.79 17.46
N PHE A 217 12.86 -19.00 16.94
CA PHE A 217 12.68 -19.31 15.53
C PHE A 217 11.23 -19.08 15.07
N GLU A 218 10.24 -19.35 15.93
CA GLU A 218 8.82 -19.21 15.58
C GLU A 218 8.45 -17.75 15.34
N SER A 219 8.86 -16.83 16.23
CA SER A 219 8.64 -15.39 16.02
C SER A 219 9.38 -14.88 14.78
N THR A 220 10.62 -15.32 14.59
CA THR A 220 11.44 -14.94 13.43
C THR A 220 10.77 -15.35 12.11
N TRP A 221 10.32 -16.60 12.02
CA TRP A 221 9.58 -17.13 10.87
C TRP A 221 8.25 -16.40 10.67
N THR A 222 7.49 -16.21 11.75
CA THR A 222 6.17 -15.56 11.72
C THR A 222 6.28 -14.13 11.20
N LEU A 223 7.27 -13.37 11.68
CA LEU A 223 7.50 -12.01 11.23
C LEU A 223 7.93 -11.94 9.76
N MET A 224 8.88 -12.78 9.34
CA MET A 224 9.34 -12.83 7.95
C MET A 224 8.17 -13.15 7.00
N HIS A 225 7.40 -14.18 7.33
CA HIS A 225 6.27 -14.60 6.52
C HIS A 225 5.14 -13.55 6.51
N GLY A 226 4.81 -13.00 7.68
CA GLY A 226 3.82 -11.92 7.81
C GLY A 226 4.20 -10.67 7.04
N GLY A 227 5.48 -10.26 7.09
CA GLY A 227 5.97 -9.12 6.32
C GLY A 227 5.85 -9.31 4.81
N GLN A 228 6.12 -10.51 4.29
CA GLN A 228 5.89 -10.85 2.89
C GLN A 228 4.40 -10.84 2.51
N LEU A 229 3.53 -11.39 3.36
CA LEU A 229 2.09 -11.38 3.15
C LEU A 229 1.54 -9.95 3.13
N PHE A 230 1.99 -9.10 4.04
CA PHE A 230 1.58 -7.70 4.13
C PHE A 230 2.05 -6.88 2.92
N THR A 231 3.32 -7.02 2.50
CA THR A 231 3.84 -6.30 1.32
C THR A 231 3.11 -6.71 0.04
N ARG A 232 2.84 -8.02 -0.15
CA ARG A 232 1.99 -8.51 -1.25
C ARG A 232 0.58 -7.95 -1.18
N HIS A 233 0.01 -7.84 0.03
CA HIS A 233 -1.31 -7.25 0.22
C HIS A 233 -1.34 -5.77 -0.20
N LEU A 234 -0.34 -4.97 0.19
CA LEU A 234 -0.22 -3.58 -0.24
C LEU A 234 -0.15 -3.43 -1.77
N LEU A 235 0.62 -4.30 -2.44
CA LEU A 235 0.70 -4.31 -3.90
C LEU A 235 -0.66 -4.65 -4.53
N ARG A 236 -1.39 -5.63 -4.00
CA ARG A 236 -2.74 -5.96 -4.46
C ARG A 236 -3.72 -4.80 -4.27
N LEU A 237 -3.64 -4.09 -3.14
CA LEU A 237 -4.47 -2.91 -2.92
C LEU A 237 -4.18 -1.79 -3.93
N SER A 238 -2.94 -1.68 -4.41
CA SER A 238 -2.54 -0.66 -5.39
C SER A 238 -3.25 -0.79 -6.74
N GLU A 239 -3.77 -1.96 -7.08
CA GLU A 239 -4.54 -2.20 -8.30
C GLU A 239 -5.96 -1.62 -8.22
N SER A 240 -6.53 -1.52 -7.02
CA SER A 240 -7.96 -1.22 -6.82
C SER A 240 -8.22 0.08 -6.06
N TYR A 241 -7.25 0.58 -5.30
CA TYR A 241 -7.43 1.70 -4.38
C TYR A 241 -6.45 2.84 -4.65
N SER A 242 -6.88 4.06 -4.32
CA SER A 242 -5.99 5.21 -4.39
C SER A 242 -4.85 5.09 -3.37
N PHE A 243 -3.65 5.55 -3.76
CA PHE A 243 -2.48 5.49 -2.89
C PHE A 243 -2.68 6.21 -1.53
N SER A 244 -3.45 7.30 -1.50
CA SER A 244 -3.78 8.01 -0.25
C SER A 244 -4.59 7.15 0.73
N ALA A 245 -5.51 6.32 0.22
CA ALA A 245 -6.28 5.39 1.04
C ALA A 245 -5.38 4.27 1.58
N ILE A 246 -4.51 3.72 0.71
CA ILE A 246 -3.53 2.69 1.08
C ILE A 246 -2.59 3.20 2.17
N LEU A 247 -2.11 4.44 2.09
CA LEU A 247 -1.25 5.02 3.11
C LEU A 247 -1.94 5.13 4.48
N LYS A 248 -3.22 5.52 4.52
CA LYS A 248 -3.98 5.57 5.79
C LYS A 248 -4.14 4.18 6.39
N TYR A 249 -4.51 3.21 5.57
CA TYR A 249 -4.61 1.81 5.96
C TYR A 249 -3.26 1.30 6.52
N ALA A 250 -2.18 1.47 5.76
CA ALA A 250 -0.84 1.01 6.14
C ALA A 250 -0.36 1.68 7.43
N GLN A 251 -0.64 2.97 7.62
CA GLN A 251 -0.29 3.70 8.84
C GLN A 251 -0.97 3.10 10.08
N ARG A 252 -2.28 2.86 10.01
CA ARG A 252 -3.02 2.30 11.15
C ARG A 252 -2.64 0.86 11.41
N PHE A 253 -2.55 0.05 10.35
CA PHE A 253 -2.10 -1.32 10.44
C PHE A 253 -0.73 -1.40 11.11
N TYR A 254 0.25 -0.62 10.63
CA TYR A 254 1.58 -0.52 11.22
C TYR A 254 1.53 -0.18 12.71
N ASN A 255 0.77 0.85 13.10
CA ASN A 255 0.70 1.27 14.50
C ASN A 255 0.14 0.17 15.42
N TYR A 256 -0.89 -0.57 14.97
CA TYR A 256 -1.42 -1.70 15.75
C TYR A 256 -0.41 -2.82 15.86
N ARG A 257 0.17 -3.27 14.74
CA ARG A 257 1.16 -4.35 14.75
C ARG A 257 2.43 -3.96 15.53
N ARG A 258 2.84 -2.69 15.48
CA ARG A 258 3.94 -2.17 16.29
C ARG A 258 3.67 -2.30 17.78
N SER A 259 2.45 -2.00 18.23
CA SER A 259 2.07 -2.19 19.63
C SER A 259 2.07 -3.68 20.05
N GLU A 260 1.66 -4.59 19.16
CA GLU A 260 1.73 -6.04 19.41
C GLU A 260 3.18 -6.53 19.52
N MET A 261 4.09 -6.03 18.68
CA MET A 261 5.51 -6.37 18.74
C MET A 261 6.19 -5.93 20.04
N THR A 262 5.72 -4.85 20.68
CA THR A 262 6.23 -4.49 22.04
C THR A 262 5.91 -5.54 23.10
N MET A 263 4.94 -6.42 22.83
CA MET A 263 4.56 -7.56 23.66
C MET A 263 5.10 -8.91 23.13
N ASN A 264 6.03 -8.88 22.16
CA ASN A 264 6.54 -10.07 21.45
C ASN A 264 5.45 -10.87 20.72
N ILE A 265 4.40 -10.21 20.24
CA ILE A 265 3.34 -10.84 19.44
C ILE A 265 3.51 -10.44 17.97
N PHE A 266 3.87 -11.41 17.11
CA PHE A 266 4.15 -11.16 15.70
C PHE A 266 3.05 -11.67 14.75
N THR A 267 2.11 -12.46 15.25
CA THR A 267 1.05 -13.12 14.45
C THR A 267 0.11 -12.14 13.75
N GLY A 268 -0.01 -10.91 14.25
CA GLY A 268 -0.84 -9.89 13.61
C GLY A 268 -0.41 -9.56 12.18
N TRP A 269 0.87 -9.75 11.82
CA TRP A 269 1.36 -9.47 10.48
C TRP A 269 0.84 -10.45 9.41
N TRP A 270 0.32 -11.62 9.80
CA TRP A 270 -0.15 -12.63 8.85
C TRP A 270 -1.42 -12.23 8.11
N PHE A 271 -2.32 -11.47 8.73
CA PHE A 271 -3.67 -11.28 8.21
C PHE A 271 -3.95 -9.80 7.94
N PRO A 272 -4.59 -9.47 6.80
CA PRO A 272 -5.12 -8.15 6.57
C PRO A 272 -6.15 -7.86 7.64
N ASP A 273 -6.05 -6.68 8.26
CA ASP A 273 -7.02 -6.26 9.24
C ASP A 273 -8.34 -5.88 8.53
N THR A 274 -9.33 -6.78 8.62
CA THR A 274 -10.65 -6.59 8.00
C THR A 274 -11.39 -5.40 8.60
N SER A 275 -11.12 -5.04 9.86
CA SER A 275 -11.72 -3.87 10.50
C SER A 275 -11.17 -2.56 9.92
N LEU A 276 -9.92 -2.57 9.43
CA LEU A 276 -9.30 -1.44 8.75
C LEU A 276 -9.68 -1.34 7.26
N MET A 277 -10.23 -2.40 6.66
CA MET A 277 -10.65 -2.37 5.25
C MET A 277 -11.72 -1.31 4.96
N GLN A 278 -12.51 -0.91 5.96
CA GLN A 278 -13.47 0.19 5.84
C GLN A 278 -12.82 1.54 5.48
N GLU A 279 -11.53 1.71 5.78
CA GLU A 279 -10.78 2.94 5.46
C GLU A 279 -10.39 3.00 3.98
N LEU A 280 -10.27 1.84 3.34
CA LEU A 280 -10.06 1.71 1.90
C LEU A 280 -11.36 2.00 1.13
N ALA A 281 -12.51 1.71 1.75
CA ALA A 281 -13.83 1.92 1.18
C ALA A 281 -14.28 3.39 1.15
N LEU A 282 -13.48 4.33 1.67
CA LEU A 282 -13.77 5.75 1.50
C LEU A 282 -13.62 6.10 0.02
N PRO A 283 -14.72 6.36 -0.72
CA PRO A 283 -14.60 6.89 -2.06
C PRO A 283 -13.74 8.17 -1.96
N PRO A 284 -12.97 8.51 -3.01
CA PRO A 284 -12.45 9.86 -3.10
C PRO A 284 -13.64 10.78 -2.81
N ARG A 285 -13.51 11.76 -1.92
CA ARG A 285 -14.57 12.74 -1.72
C ARG A 285 -14.72 13.53 -3.03
N THR A 286 -15.35 12.95 -4.04
CA THR A 286 -16.06 13.63 -5.12
C THR A 286 -17.38 14.11 -4.56
N PHE A 287 -17.30 14.82 -3.45
CA PHE A 287 -18.26 15.85 -3.06
C PHE A 287 -17.45 17.10 -2.69
N GLN A 288 -16.52 17.46 -3.57
CA GLN A 288 -16.47 18.87 -3.95
C GLN A 288 -17.70 19.11 -4.81
N ALA A 289 -18.75 19.64 -4.19
CA ALA A 289 -19.61 20.56 -4.90
C ALA A 289 -18.71 21.59 -5.59
N PRO A 290 -19.00 22.01 -6.83
CA PRO A 290 -18.21 23.00 -7.54
C PRO A 290 -18.41 24.37 -6.86
N SER A 291 -17.61 24.65 -5.83
CA SER A 291 -17.36 26.02 -5.35
C SER A 291 -15.92 26.32 -5.75
N SER A 292 -15.77 26.83 -6.95
CA SER A 292 -15.67 28.27 -7.21
C SER A 292 -14.24 28.75 -6.97
N ARG A 293 -13.67 29.21 -8.08
CA ARG A 293 -12.38 29.88 -8.14
C ARG A 293 -12.37 31.03 -7.14
N GLN A 294 -11.53 30.96 -6.13
CA GLN A 294 -10.87 32.17 -5.65
C GLN A 294 -9.67 32.41 -6.55
N ALA A 295 -9.92 33.16 -7.63
CA ALA A 295 -8.96 34.17 -8.00
C ALA A 295 -9.17 35.35 -7.05
N ASN A 296 -8.06 35.93 -6.60
CA ASN A 296 -7.95 37.22 -5.92
C ASN A 296 -9.14 38.13 -6.16
N SER A 297 -9.82 38.52 -5.08
CA SER A 297 -10.12 39.92 -4.76
C SER A 297 -10.81 40.00 -3.42
N THR A 298 -10.16 40.74 -2.53
CA THR A 298 -10.70 41.47 -1.39
C THR A 298 -12.19 41.80 -1.51
N SER A 299 -13.02 41.30 -0.59
CA SER A 299 -14.04 42.05 0.18
C SER A 299 -15.21 41.17 0.63
N THR A 300 -15.32 41.01 1.95
CA THR A 300 -16.53 40.87 2.80
C THR A 300 -17.63 39.83 2.50
N PRO A 301 -18.10 39.10 3.53
CA PRO A 301 -19.17 38.11 3.39
C PRO A 301 -20.54 38.80 3.40
N ASN A 302 -21.49 38.31 2.59
CA ASN A 302 -22.89 38.57 2.85
C ASN A 302 -23.72 37.28 2.75
N THR A 303 -24.55 37.13 3.76
CA THR A 303 -25.26 35.94 4.20
C THR A 303 -26.55 35.76 3.42
N GLY A 304 -26.95 34.50 3.16
CA GLY A 304 -28.38 34.13 3.18
C GLY A 304 -29.04 33.69 1.87
N ASN A 305 -30.00 32.78 2.06
CA ASN A 305 -31.08 32.33 1.18
C ASN A 305 -30.81 31.23 0.13
N SER A 306 -31.06 30.00 0.60
CA SER A 306 -31.62 28.89 -0.17
C SER A 306 -32.94 29.28 -0.85
N GLY A 307 -32.89 29.53 -2.16
CA GLY A 307 -34.04 29.82 -3.01
C GLY A 307 -34.19 28.78 -4.14
N ALA A 308 -35.44 28.48 -4.48
CA ALA A 308 -35.88 27.50 -5.47
C ALA A 308 -35.15 27.58 -6.83
N PHE A 309 -35.04 26.44 -7.50
CA PHE A 309 -34.35 26.27 -8.79
C PHE A 309 -35.05 27.09 -9.89
N VAL A 310 -34.53 28.28 -10.18
CA VAL A 310 -34.99 29.10 -11.30
C VAL A 310 -34.44 28.51 -12.60
N PRO A 311 -35.29 28.17 -13.60
CA PRO A 311 -34.84 27.59 -14.85
C PRO A 311 -33.94 28.57 -15.63
N ARG A 312 -32.91 28.01 -16.29
CA ARG A 312 -31.78 28.79 -16.84
C ARG A 312 -32.19 29.88 -17.84
N HIS A 313 -33.31 29.71 -18.54
CA HIS A 313 -33.82 30.68 -19.52
C HIS A 313 -34.41 31.95 -18.89
N GLU A 314 -34.62 31.96 -17.57
CA GLU A 314 -35.06 33.15 -16.82
C GLU A 314 -33.88 33.86 -16.15
N THR A 315 -32.72 33.20 -16.05
CA THR A 315 -31.53 33.82 -15.45
C THR A 315 -30.87 34.80 -16.41
N ILE A 316 -30.55 36.00 -15.90
CA ILE A 316 -29.87 37.06 -16.65
C ILE A 316 -28.40 36.66 -16.91
N CYS A 317 -27.91 36.89 -18.13
CA CYS A 317 -26.52 36.63 -18.48
C CYS A 317 -25.60 37.74 -17.95
N ARG A 318 -24.81 37.46 -16.91
CA ARG A 318 -23.82 38.42 -16.40
C ARG A 318 -22.72 38.75 -17.42
N ASN A 319 -22.34 37.80 -18.27
CA ASN A 319 -21.31 38.05 -19.30
C ASN A 319 -21.78 39.02 -20.38
N PHE A 320 -23.09 39.12 -20.63
CA PHE A 320 -23.65 40.13 -21.52
C PHE A 320 -23.56 41.53 -20.92
N GLN A 321 -23.82 41.67 -19.62
CA GLN A 321 -23.62 42.95 -18.92
C GLN A 321 -22.15 43.40 -18.96
N LEU A 322 -21.22 42.46 -19.07
CA LEU A 322 -19.78 42.72 -19.24
C LEU A 322 -19.36 42.88 -20.72
N GLY A 323 -20.29 42.85 -21.68
CA GLY A 323 -20.02 43.00 -23.12
C GLY A 323 -19.25 41.82 -23.76
N THR A 324 -19.11 40.70 -23.07
CA THR A 324 -18.28 39.55 -23.51
C THR A 324 -19.10 38.38 -24.07
N CYS A 325 -20.43 38.47 -24.05
CA CYS A 325 -21.32 37.42 -24.55
C CYS A 325 -21.94 37.82 -25.90
N PRO A 326 -21.80 37.01 -26.96
CA PRO A 326 -22.48 37.25 -28.24
C PRO A 326 -23.99 37.02 -28.11
N ASP A 327 -24.78 37.81 -28.83
CA ASP A 327 -26.25 37.71 -28.85
C ASP A 327 -26.72 36.91 -30.07
N PRO A 328 -27.41 35.75 -29.93
CA PRO A 328 -28.00 35.19 -28.72
C PRO A 328 -27.04 34.41 -27.80
N CYS A 329 -27.34 34.40 -26.50
CA CYS A 329 -26.52 33.71 -25.49
C CYS A 329 -26.37 32.21 -25.77
N LYS A 330 -25.13 31.72 -25.91
CA LYS A 330 -24.81 30.28 -26.07
C LYS A 330 -25.38 29.38 -24.96
N TYR A 331 -25.63 29.93 -23.77
CA TYR A 331 -26.18 29.21 -22.62
C TYR A 331 -27.69 29.41 -22.42
N GLY A 332 -28.37 30.04 -23.38
CA GLY A 332 -29.82 30.26 -23.36
C GLY A 332 -30.30 31.21 -22.26
N ARG A 333 -29.43 32.09 -21.75
CA ARG A 333 -29.75 33.09 -20.72
C ARG A 333 -30.24 34.40 -21.36
N LYS A 334 -31.07 35.18 -20.65
CA LYS A 334 -31.58 36.46 -21.16
C LYS A 334 -30.52 37.57 -21.10
N HIS A 335 -30.40 38.30 -22.20
CA HIS A 335 -29.60 39.52 -22.32
C HIS A 335 -30.50 40.71 -22.02
N VAL A 336 -30.21 41.43 -20.94
CA VAL A 336 -30.96 42.63 -20.52
C VAL A 336 -29.96 43.77 -20.39
N SER A 337 -30.10 44.79 -21.23
CA SER A 337 -29.30 46.02 -21.14
C SER A 337 -29.53 46.69 -19.79
N ALA A 338 -28.46 47.11 -19.12
CA ALA A 338 -28.59 47.81 -17.85
C ALA A 338 -29.48 49.06 -18.04
N PRO A 339 -30.46 49.29 -17.16
CA PRO A 339 -31.29 50.49 -17.26
C PRO A 339 -30.38 51.71 -17.15
N ALA A 340 -30.41 52.57 -18.16
CA ALA A 340 -29.67 53.81 -18.16
C ALA A 340 -30.09 54.62 -16.93
N SER A 341 -29.17 54.81 -16.00
CA SER A 341 -29.37 55.68 -14.85
C SER A 341 -29.56 57.09 -15.37
N SER A 342 -30.81 57.55 -15.39
CA SER A 342 -31.20 58.90 -15.80
C SER A 342 -30.64 59.92 -14.81
N SER A 343 -29.44 60.43 -15.08
CA SER A 343 -28.90 61.62 -14.42
C SER A 343 -29.60 62.86 -14.97
N SER A 344 -30.58 63.38 -14.22
CA SER A 344 -30.89 64.82 -14.15
C SER A 344 -29.62 65.57 -13.74
N THR A 345 -29.22 66.73 -14.26
CA THR A 345 -29.94 68.01 -14.33
C THR A 345 -29.07 68.99 -15.16
N PRO A 346 -29.64 69.88 -15.99
CA PRO A 346 -28.89 70.87 -16.76
C PRO A 346 -28.49 72.08 -15.90
N THR A 347 -27.24 72.52 -15.99
CA THR A 347 -26.77 73.80 -15.42
C THR A 347 -26.77 74.87 -16.52
N THR A 348 -27.60 75.88 -16.31
CA THR A 348 -27.84 77.07 -17.15
C THR A 348 -26.58 77.94 -17.31
N PRO A 349 -26.34 78.57 -18.47
CA PRO A 349 -25.31 79.59 -18.61
C PRO A 349 -25.84 80.97 -18.19
N ALA A 350 -25.08 81.69 -17.37
CA ALA A 350 -25.33 83.08 -17.02
C ALA A 350 -24.49 84.00 -17.92
N THR A 351 -25.19 84.87 -18.65
CA THR A 351 -24.68 86.01 -19.40
C THR A 351 -24.24 87.12 -18.45
N LYS A 352 -23.04 87.65 -18.67
CA LYS A 352 -22.80 89.10 -18.71
C LYS A 352 -21.50 89.43 -19.43
#